data_AF-A0A4Y9XRC0-F1
#
_entry.id   AF-A0A4Y9XRC0-F1
#
_cell.length_a   1.000
_cell.length_b   1.000
_cell.length_c   1.000
_cell.angle_alpha   90.00
_cell.angle_beta   90.00
_cell.angle_gamma   90.00
#
_symmetry.space_group_name_H-M   'P 1'
#
loop_
_entity.id
_entity.type
_entity.pdbx_description
1 polymer ?
#
loop_
_entity_poly.entity_id
_entity_poly.type
_entity_poly.pdbx_seq_one_letter_code
_entity_poly.pdbx_strand_id
1 'polypeptide(L)'
;MTLTTASVSHPLPVRPTSASTSAPKPLAERLSAPRPLPDFKRKSAEDAKGILLKKVHATADRFQAIFDKKHLFDHLDGNSQKALHRLADQLNWVDDNIDKVSTWSKEQRERISWACKQVGRVEFSTDTESLARRYRKVARELTLVSDGGYLDWIVL
;
A
#
# COMPACT_ATOMS: atom_id res chain seq x y z
N MET A 1 -60.07 -26.87 13.54
CA MET A 1 -59.72 -25.74 12.66
C MET A 1 -58.89 -24.74 13.49
N THR A 2 -57.58 -24.81 13.25
CA THR A 2 -56.49 -23.81 13.40
C THR A 2 -56.59 -22.70 14.46
N LEU A 3 -55.75 -22.85 15.50
CA LEU A 3 -55.13 -21.77 16.28
C LEU A 3 -53.93 -21.22 15.49
N THR A 4 -53.90 -19.91 15.22
CA THR A 4 -52.76 -19.24 14.57
C THR A 4 -51.88 -18.60 15.63
N THR A 5 -50.63 -19.05 15.73
CA THR A 5 -49.59 -18.45 16.58
C THR A 5 -49.02 -17.21 15.91
N ALA A 6 -49.10 -16.05 16.57
CA ALA A 6 -48.39 -14.84 16.15
C ALA A 6 -46.93 -14.92 16.62
N SER A 7 -45.99 -14.94 15.67
CA SER A 7 -44.55 -14.95 15.93
C SER A 7 -44.07 -13.55 16.30
N VAL A 8 -43.66 -13.34 17.55
CA VAL A 8 -43.07 -12.09 18.03
C VAL A 8 -41.61 -12.02 17.54
N SER A 9 -41.40 -11.36 16.40
CA SER A 9 -40.06 -11.05 15.90
C SER A 9 -39.41 -9.98 16.79
N HIS A 10 -38.39 -10.38 17.56
CA HIS A 10 -37.57 -9.44 18.33
C HIS A 10 -36.65 -8.67 17.36
N PRO A 11 -36.63 -7.32 17.37
CA PRO A 11 -35.65 -6.58 16.59
C PRO A 11 -34.25 -6.79 17.18
N LEU A 12 -33.29 -7.18 16.32
CA LEU A 12 -31.89 -7.29 16.71
C LEU A 12 -31.35 -5.92 17.16
N PRO A 13 -30.46 -5.86 18.17
CA PRO A 13 -29.89 -4.61 18.63
C PRO A 13 -29.02 -3.99 17.52
N VAL A 14 -29.37 -2.76 17.14
CA VAL A 14 -28.59 -1.96 16.18
C VAL A 14 -27.22 -1.69 16.79
N ARG A 15 -26.19 -2.29 16.20
CA ARG A 15 -24.79 -2.02 16.55
C ARG A 15 -24.52 -0.53 16.35
N PRO A 16 -24.04 0.22 17.36
CA PRO A 16 -23.63 1.60 17.14
C PRO A 16 -22.50 1.61 16.11
N THR A 17 -22.83 2.11 14.93
CA THR A 17 -21.88 2.33 13.85
C THR A 17 -21.05 3.54 14.26
N SER A 18 -19.94 3.30 14.94
CA SER A 18 -18.84 4.26 15.02
C SER A 18 -18.17 4.35 13.65
N ALA A 19 -18.92 4.74 12.61
CA ALA A 19 -18.35 5.27 11.40
C ALA A 19 -17.89 6.67 11.76
N SER A 20 -16.59 6.81 12.04
CA SER A 20 -15.94 8.10 11.95
C SER A 20 -16.01 8.53 10.49
N THR A 21 -17.06 9.31 10.15
CA THR A 21 -17.28 9.91 8.83
C THR A 21 -16.31 11.06 8.59
N SER A 22 -15.03 10.86 8.90
CA SER A 22 -13.95 11.70 8.39
C SER A 22 -13.59 11.13 7.04
N ALA A 23 -13.75 11.89 5.97
CA ALA A 23 -13.08 11.58 4.71
C ALA A 23 -11.60 11.26 5.03
N PRO A 24 -11.02 10.19 4.45
CA PRO A 24 -9.60 9.90 4.66
C PRO A 24 -8.80 11.14 4.29
N LYS A 25 -7.93 11.62 5.19
CA LYS A 25 -7.05 12.75 4.89
C LYS A 25 -6.31 12.50 3.56
N PRO A 26 -6.04 13.52 2.74
CA PRO A 26 -5.26 13.38 1.51
C PRO A 26 -3.98 12.58 1.73
N LEU A 27 -3.57 11.73 0.76
CA LEU A 27 -2.37 10.91 0.93
C LEU A 27 -1.14 11.76 1.27
N ALA A 28 -0.99 12.94 0.65
CA ALA A 28 0.07 13.90 0.96
C ALA A 28 0.13 14.29 2.45
N GLU A 29 -1.01 14.38 3.13
CA GLU A 29 -1.10 14.63 4.58
C GLU A 29 -0.91 13.35 5.42
N ARG A 30 -1.06 12.17 4.80
CA ARG A 30 -0.86 10.84 5.41
C ARG A 30 0.58 10.33 5.26
N LEU A 31 1.37 10.93 4.37
CA LEU A 31 2.81 10.71 4.26
C LEU A 31 3.45 11.29 5.52
N SER A 32 3.74 10.42 6.47
CA SER A 32 4.52 10.78 7.65
C SER A 32 6.00 10.58 7.33
N ALA A 33 6.86 11.41 7.95
CA ALA A 33 8.27 11.04 8.12
C ALA A 33 8.34 9.59 8.66
N PRO A 34 9.30 8.76 8.20
CA PRO A 34 9.44 7.39 8.65
C PRO A 34 9.46 7.35 10.19
N ARG A 35 8.41 6.81 10.82
CA ARG A 35 8.41 6.58 12.28
C ARG A 35 8.89 5.16 12.54
N PRO A 36 9.63 4.87 13.60
CA PRO A 36 10.02 3.49 13.91
C PRO A 36 8.79 2.58 13.92
N LEU A 37 8.68 1.69 12.93
CA LEU A 37 7.60 0.71 12.89
C LEU A 37 7.91 -0.34 13.96
N PRO A 38 6.92 -0.80 14.74
CA PRO A 38 7.15 -1.85 15.72
C PRO A 38 7.58 -3.18 15.09
N ASP A 39 7.52 -3.29 13.76
CA ASP A 39 7.82 -4.48 12.96
C ASP A 39 9.13 -5.17 13.34
N PHE A 40 10.18 -4.41 13.72
CA PHE A 40 11.53 -4.96 13.95
C PHE A 40 12.07 -4.79 15.37
N LYS A 41 11.27 -4.31 16.34
CA LYS A 41 11.77 -4.00 17.69
C LYS A 41 12.27 -5.24 18.49
N ARG A 42 11.95 -6.47 18.04
CA ARG A 42 12.30 -7.75 18.71
C ARG A 42 12.47 -8.95 17.76
N LYS A 43 12.66 -8.72 16.46
CA LYS A 43 12.65 -9.80 15.46
C LYS A 43 14.05 -10.18 15.02
N SER A 44 14.29 -11.47 14.82
CA SER A 44 15.55 -11.97 14.27
C SER A 44 15.75 -11.46 12.83
N ALA A 45 16.96 -11.56 12.29
CA ALA A 45 17.22 -11.20 10.90
C ALA A 45 16.36 -12.03 9.92
N GLU A 46 16.13 -13.31 10.23
CA GLU A 46 15.26 -14.21 9.46
C GLU A 46 13.79 -13.78 9.51
N ASP A 47 13.28 -13.42 10.69
CA ASP A 47 11.93 -12.87 10.81
C ASP A 47 11.77 -11.57 10.01
N ALA A 48 12.79 -10.70 10.08
CA ALA A 48 12.81 -9.45 9.34
C ALA A 48 12.79 -9.69 7.82
N LYS A 49 13.58 -10.67 7.35
CA LYS A 49 13.62 -11.10 5.95
C LYS A 49 12.25 -11.60 5.51
N GLY A 50 11.63 -12.52 6.24
CA GLY A 50 10.32 -13.08 5.90
C GLY A 50 9.21 -12.03 5.85
N ILE A 51 9.26 -11.01 6.70
CA ILE A 51 8.31 -9.89 6.68
C ILE A 51 8.52 -8.98 5.48
N LEU A 52 9.77 -8.61 5.22
CA LEU A 52 10.11 -7.73 4.10
C LEU A 52 9.79 -8.40 2.77
N LEU A 53 10.16 -9.67 2.60
CA LEU A 53 9.85 -10.45 1.40
C LEU A 53 8.34 -10.43 1.08
N LYS A 54 7.50 -10.76 2.06
CA LYS A 54 6.03 -10.75 1.88
C LYS A 54 5.50 -9.37 1.51
N LYS A 55 6.03 -8.32 2.12
CA LYS A 55 5.62 -6.94 1.83
C LYS A 55 6.06 -6.49 0.45
N VAL A 56 7.29 -6.79 0.07
CA VAL A 56 7.89 -6.40 -1.21
C VAL A 56 7.18 -7.12 -2.35
N HIS A 57 7.00 -8.45 -2.27
CA HIS A 57 6.24 -9.21 -3.25
C HIS A 57 4.82 -8.66 -3.43
N ALA A 58 4.06 -8.49 -2.34
CA ALA A 58 2.70 -7.96 -2.42
C ALA A 58 2.65 -6.52 -2.98
N THR A 59 3.74 -5.76 -2.83
CA THR A 59 3.86 -4.41 -3.40
C THR A 59 4.22 -4.48 -4.88
N ALA A 60 5.12 -5.38 -5.28
CA ALA A 60 5.50 -5.61 -6.67
C ALA A 60 4.28 -6.08 -7.49
N ASP A 61 3.47 -7.00 -6.97
CA ASP A 61 2.21 -7.44 -7.60
C ASP A 61 1.26 -6.27 -7.88
N ARG A 62 1.18 -5.30 -6.95
CA ARG A 62 0.37 -4.09 -7.16
C ARG A 62 0.93 -3.20 -8.26
N PHE A 63 2.26 -3.08 -8.36
CA PHE A 63 2.91 -2.35 -9.44
C PHE A 63 2.72 -3.04 -10.79
N GLN A 64 2.77 -4.37 -10.84
CA GLN A 64 2.47 -5.14 -12.05
C GLN A 64 1.07 -4.79 -12.59
N ALA A 65 0.05 -4.71 -11.72
CA ALA A 65 -1.29 -4.30 -12.13
C ALA A 65 -1.37 -2.87 -12.72
N ILE A 66 -0.44 -1.98 -12.36
CA ILE A 66 -0.33 -0.63 -12.94
C ILE A 66 0.30 -0.70 -14.34
N PHE A 67 1.39 -1.46 -14.49
CA PHE A 67 2.10 -1.61 -15.76
C PHE A 67 1.32 -2.45 -16.79
N ASP A 68 0.51 -3.41 -16.34
CA ASP A 68 -0.39 -4.20 -17.19
C ASP A 68 -1.41 -3.32 -17.93
N LYS A 69 -1.73 -2.13 -17.38
CA LYS A 69 -2.54 -1.12 -18.06
C LYS A 69 -1.66 -0.17 -18.87
N LYS A 70 -0.77 -0.72 -19.71
CA LYS A 70 0.18 0.04 -20.54
C LYS A 70 -0.46 1.24 -21.24
N HIS A 71 -1.61 1.06 -21.88
CA HIS A 71 -2.31 2.16 -22.54
C HIS A 71 -2.70 3.29 -21.59
N LEU A 72 -3.02 3.05 -20.31
CA LEU A 72 -3.26 4.12 -19.34
C LEU A 72 -1.96 4.70 -18.78
N PHE A 73 -0.94 3.85 -18.61
CA PHE A 73 0.41 4.27 -18.18
C PHE A 73 1.03 5.26 -19.16
N ASP A 74 0.93 4.97 -20.46
CA ASP A 74 1.47 5.78 -21.55
C ASP A 74 0.84 7.19 -21.61
N HIS A 75 -0.35 7.37 -21.00
CA HIS A 75 -1.03 8.67 -20.91
C HIS A 75 -0.69 9.47 -19.64
N LEU A 76 0.11 8.92 -18.74
CA LEU A 76 0.64 9.68 -17.60
C LEU A 76 1.69 10.70 -18.08
N ASP A 77 1.90 11.75 -17.29
CA ASP A 77 3.01 12.67 -17.54
C ASP A 77 4.36 11.98 -17.32
N GLY A 78 5.40 12.47 -18.02
CA GLY A 78 6.72 11.84 -17.98
C GLY A 78 7.36 11.80 -16.59
N ASN A 79 7.01 12.70 -15.67
CA ASN A 79 7.54 12.66 -14.30
C ASN A 79 6.88 11.54 -13.50
N SER A 80 5.55 11.40 -13.60
CA SER A 80 4.83 10.27 -13.00
C SER A 80 5.36 8.93 -13.53
N GLN A 81 5.56 8.79 -14.84
CA GLN A 81 6.12 7.55 -15.41
C GLN A 81 7.49 7.23 -14.82
N LYS A 82 8.41 8.21 -14.77
CA LYS A 82 9.75 8.03 -14.20
C LYS A 82 9.71 7.67 -12.72
N ALA A 83 8.85 8.32 -11.93
CA ALA A 83 8.72 8.04 -10.51
C ALA A 83 8.20 6.61 -10.26
N LEU A 84 7.20 6.17 -11.02
CA LEU A 84 6.66 4.82 -10.91
C LEU A 84 7.66 3.75 -11.35
N HIS A 85 8.42 3.99 -12.42
CA HIS A 85 9.51 3.10 -12.82
C HIS A 85 10.59 3.02 -11.74
N ARG A 86 11.09 4.16 -11.26
CA ARG A 86 12.10 4.21 -10.19
C ARG A 86 11.67 3.41 -8.97
N LEU A 87 10.43 3.60 -8.49
CA LEU A 87 9.94 2.88 -7.32
C LEU A 87 9.81 1.37 -7.58
N ALA A 88 9.36 0.96 -8.77
CA ALA A 88 9.31 -0.45 -9.15
C ALA A 88 10.72 -1.08 -9.20
N ASP A 89 11.67 -0.40 -9.82
CA ASP A 89 13.06 -0.88 -9.91
C ASP A 89 13.71 -0.99 -8.52
N GLN A 90 13.45 -0.03 -7.64
CA GLN A 90 13.91 -0.08 -6.25
C GLN A 90 13.28 -1.23 -5.46
N LEU A 91 12.01 -1.56 -5.70
CA LEU A 91 11.36 -2.72 -5.08
C LEU A 91 11.94 -4.04 -5.61
N ASN A 92 12.18 -4.16 -6.91
CA ASN A 92 12.82 -5.32 -7.51
C ASN A 92 14.24 -5.51 -6.95
N TRP A 93 15.01 -4.43 -6.81
CA TRP A 93 16.34 -4.51 -6.18
C TRP A 93 16.28 -5.03 -4.75
N VAL A 94 15.28 -4.62 -3.96
CA VAL A 94 15.11 -5.12 -2.59
C VAL A 94 14.81 -6.61 -2.61
N ASP A 95 13.99 -7.08 -3.56
CA ASP A 95 13.66 -8.48 -3.72
C ASP A 95 14.90 -9.31 -4.07
N ASP A 96 15.65 -8.88 -5.08
CA ASP A 96 16.90 -9.51 -5.52
C ASP A 96 17.99 -9.56 -4.44
N ASN A 97 17.94 -8.63 -3.46
CA ASN A 97 18.94 -8.51 -2.40
C ASN A 97 18.39 -8.91 -1.02
N ILE A 98 17.21 -9.53 -0.94
CA ILE A 98 16.53 -9.83 0.32
C ILE A 98 17.33 -10.80 1.23
N ASP A 99 18.22 -11.61 0.66
CA ASP A 99 19.14 -12.46 1.44
C ASP A 99 20.17 -11.65 2.25
N LYS A 100 20.40 -10.39 1.88
CA LYS A 100 21.31 -9.47 2.56
C LYS A 100 20.61 -8.65 3.65
N VAL A 101 19.36 -8.96 4.00
CA VAL A 101 18.60 -8.25 5.05
C VAL A 101 19.35 -8.16 6.39
N SER A 102 20.16 -9.16 6.72
CA SER A 102 20.99 -9.19 7.92
C SER A 102 22.09 -8.11 7.93
N THR A 103 22.56 -7.68 6.74
CA THR A 103 23.58 -6.64 6.60
C THR A 103 22.99 -5.23 6.54
N TRP A 104 21.67 -5.11 6.30
CA TRP A 104 21.00 -3.81 6.28
C TRP A 104 20.88 -3.21 7.67
N SER A 105 20.95 -1.88 7.75
CA SER A 105 20.65 -1.18 8.99
C SER A 105 19.17 -1.35 9.34
N LYS A 106 18.84 -1.16 10.62
CA LYS A 106 17.44 -1.13 11.06
C LYS A 106 16.63 -0.07 10.32
N GLU A 107 17.23 1.10 10.06
CA GLU A 107 16.59 2.20 9.34
C GLU A 107 16.26 1.81 7.89
N GLN A 108 17.18 1.13 7.17
CA GLN A 108 16.93 0.64 5.82
C GLN A 108 15.74 -0.32 5.78
N ARG A 109 15.69 -1.29 6.70
CA ARG A 109 14.56 -2.23 6.83
C ARG A 109 13.24 -1.52 7.14
N GLU A 110 13.26 -0.54 8.04
CA GLU A 110 12.08 0.26 8.39
C GLU A 110 11.60 1.12 7.21
N ARG A 111 12.52 1.72 6.45
CA ARG A 111 12.23 2.48 5.24
C ARG A 111 11.56 1.63 4.16
N ILE A 112 12.08 0.42 3.91
CA ILE A 112 11.43 -0.53 2.98
C ILE A 112 10.02 -0.88 3.46
N SER A 113 9.85 -1.23 4.74
CA SER A 113 8.53 -1.54 5.29
C SER A 113 7.57 -0.35 5.18
N TRP A 114 8.06 0.88 5.37
CA TRP A 114 7.29 2.10 5.17
C TRP A 114 6.85 2.31 3.73
N ALA A 115 7.76 2.17 2.76
CA ALA A 115 7.44 2.29 1.35
C ALA A 115 6.31 1.32 0.97
N CYS A 116 6.48 0.04 1.29
CA CYS A 116 5.46 -1.00 1.06
C CYS A 116 4.14 -0.67 1.76
N LYS A 117 4.19 -0.15 2.99
CA LYS A 117 3.00 0.25 3.74
C LYS A 117 2.27 1.42 3.08
N GLN A 118 2.98 2.42 2.57
CA GLN A 118 2.33 3.57 1.91
C GLN A 118 1.70 3.17 0.58
N VAL A 119 2.37 2.34 -0.24
CA VAL A 119 1.76 1.71 -1.41
C VAL A 119 0.52 0.89 -1.01
N GLY A 120 0.62 0.16 0.11
CA GLY A 120 -0.46 -0.59 0.73
C GLY A 120 -1.74 0.22 0.99
N ARG A 121 -1.59 1.52 1.28
CA ARG A 121 -2.67 2.45 1.63
C ARG A 121 -3.31 3.15 0.43
N VAL A 122 -2.73 3.00 -0.76
CA VAL A 122 -3.32 3.49 -2.02
C VAL A 122 -4.50 2.60 -2.37
N GLU A 123 -5.65 3.21 -2.59
CA GLU A 123 -6.91 2.53 -2.85
C GLU A 123 -7.13 2.33 -4.36
N PHE A 124 -7.14 1.08 -4.81
CA PHE A 124 -7.29 0.73 -6.23
C PHE A 124 -8.76 0.54 -6.65
N SER A 125 -9.62 0.18 -5.71
CA SER A 125 -11.01 -0.18 -5.97
C SER A 125 -11.96 0.89 -5.42
N THR A 126 -12.64 1.58 -6.32
CA THR A 126 -13.81 2.42 -6.00
C THR A 126 -14.87 2.21 -7.07
N ASP A 127 -16.03 1.67 -6.70
CA ASP A 127 -17.04 1.21 -7.68
C ASP A 127 -17.74 2.37 -8.40
N THR A 128 -17.51 3.59 -7.93
CA THR A 128 -18.19 4.82 -8.32
C THR A 128 -17.47 5.62 -9.42
N GLU A 129 -16.24 5.27 -9.78
CA GLU A 129 -15.42 6.00 -10.75
C GLU A 129 -15.00 5.14 -11.96
N SER A 130 -14.81 5.77 -13.12
CA SER A 130 -14.31 5.08 -14.31
C SER A 130 -12.87 4.60 -14.13
N LEU A 131 -12.50 3.51 -14.81
CA LEU A 131 -11.15 2.93 -14.73
C LEU A 131 -10.05 3.97 -14.97
N ALA A 132 -10.19 4.81 -15.99
CA ALA A 132 -9.19 5.85 -16.33
C ALA A 132 -9.06 6.92 -15.24
N ARG A 133 -10.13 7.23 -14.50
CA ARG A 133 -10.09 8.18 -13.38
C ARG A 133 -9.42 7.54 -12.17
N ARG A 134 -9.80 6.30 -11.83
CA ARG A 134 -9.14 5.53 -10.76
C ARG A 134 -7.65 5.36 -11.02
N TYR A 135 -7.27 5.00 -12.24
CA TYR A 135 -5.88 4.82 -12.63
C TYR A 135 -5.06 6.09 -12.40
N ARG A 136 -5.56 7.26 -12.87
CA ARG A 136 -4.87 8.53 -12.64
C ARG A 136 -4.72 8.88 -11.16
N LYS A 137 -5.75 8.62 -10.35
CA LYS A 137 -5.69 8.81 -8.89
C LYS A 137 -4.61 7.93 -8.26
N VAL A 138 -4.63 6.63 -8.58
CA VAL A 138 -3.67 5.65 -8.08
C VAL A 138 -2.25 6.00 -8.51
N ALA A 139 -2.03 6.29 -9.79
CA ALA A 139 -0.72 6.69 -10.31
C ALA A 139 -0.20 7.93 -9.58
N ARG A 140 -1.03 8.97 -9.39
CA ARG A 140 -0.64 10.17 -8.64
C ARG A 140 -0.27 9.86 -7.20
N GLU A 141 -1.05 9.01 -6.53
CA GLU A 141 -0.79 8.60 -5.16
C GLU A 141 0.52 7.81 -5.05
N LEU A 142 0.80 6.90 -5.98
CA LEU A 142 2.05 6.14 -6.02
C LEU A 142 3.27 7.02 -6.37
N THR A 143 3.11 8.01 -7.26
CA THR A 143 4.15 9.03 -7.51
C THR A 143 4.52 9.76 -6.23
N LEU A 144 3.54 10.16 -5.41
CA LEU A 144 3.80 10.79 -4.12
C LEU A 144 4.55 9.87 -3.14
N VAL A 145 4.33 8.54 -3.22
CA VAL A 145 5.09 7.58 -2.41
C VAL A 145 6.53 7.49 -2.87
N SER A 146 6.77 7.46 -4.20
CA SER A 146 8.11 7.50 -4.78
C SER A 146 8.87 8.76 -4.36
N ASP A 147 8.23 9.93 -4.48
CA ASP A 147 8.82 11.22 -4.13
C ASP A 147 9.06 11.38 -2.62
N GLY A 148 8.44 10.54 -1.79
CA GLY A 148 8.70 10.48 -0.35
C GLY A 148 10.11 10.01 0.02
N GLY A 149 10.90 9.51 -0.95
CA GLY A 149 12.32 9.25 -0.80
C GLY A 149 12.67 8.11 0.16
N TYR A 150 11.72 7.21 0.42
CA TYR A 150 11.92 6.10 1.36
C TYR A 150 13.06 5.16 0.90
N LEU A 151 13.25 5.02 -0.40
CA LEU A 151 14.19 4.08 -1.00
C LEU A 151 15.41 4.75 -1.65
N ASP A 152 15.64 6.05 -1.45
CA ASP A 152 16.68 6.82 -2.17
C ASP A 152 18.11 6.40 -1.85
N TRP A 153 18.30 5.64 -0.78
CA TRP A 153 19.58 5.02 -0.48
C TRP A 153 19.92 3.86 -1.43
N ILE A 154 18.94 3.36 -2.19
CA ILE A 154 19.09 2.38 -3.27
C ILE A 154 19.32 3.16 -4.56
N VAL A 155 20.55 3.08 -5.07
CA VAL A 155 20.97 3.69 -6.34
C VAL A 155 21.06 2.58 -7.39
N LEU A 156 20.37 2.77 -8.51
CA LEU A 156 20.22 1.82 -9.62
C LEU A 156 20.84 2.36 -10.90
#